data_AF-A0A8A1V2L3-F1
#
_entry.id   AF-A0A8A1V2L3-F1
#
_cell.length_a   1.000
_cell.length_b   1.000
_cell.length_c   1.000
_cell.angle_alpha   90.00
_cell.angle_beta   90.00
_cell.angle_gamma   90.00
#
_symmetry.space_group_name_H-M   'P 1'
#
loop_
_entity.id
_entity.type
_entity.pdbx_description
1 polymer ?
#
loop_
_entity_poly.entity_id
_entity_poly.type
_entity_poly.pdbx_seq_one_letter_code
_entity_poly.pdbx_strand_id
1 'polypeptide(L)'
;MFEFAHWAEERSVPVARLREAVAWLVEHEFLALEGDVGGIARLWVNPSVALAPWTDPRTVASRHRFPYITTAKGGMAAEQPVTIQPYDAAAWDEVYRRHLDLIEDPCCFSSAGYPVHER
;
A
#
# COMPACT_ATOMS: atom_id res chain seq x y z
N MET A 1 13.82 -2.54 2.89
CA MET A 1 13.68 -3.96 3.30
C MET A 1 13.23 -3.95 4.75
N PHE A 2 12.26 -4.78 5.14
CA PHE A 2 11.67 -4.77 6.47
C PHE A 2 12.29 -5.90 7.32
N GLU A 3 12.97 -5.54 8.40
CA GLU A 3 13.62 -6.50 9.29
C GLU A 3 12.88 -6.56 10.63
N PHE A 4 12.35 -7.74 10.96
CA PHE A 4 11.49 -7.92 12.14
C PHE A 4 12.23 -7.66 13.46
N ALA A 5 13.50 -8.05 13.57
CA ALA A 5 14.29 -7.86 14.79
C ALA A 5 14.52 -6.37 15.09
N HIS A 6 15.00 -5.63 14.09
CA HIS A 6 15.24 -4.20 14.19
C HIS A 6 13.97 -3.42 14.57
N TRP A 7 12.84 -3.65 13.87
CA TRP A 7 11.60 -2.92 14.15
C TRP A 7 10.95 -3.32 15.48
N ALA A 8 11.15 -4.55 15.93
CA ALA A 8 10.68 -4.98 17.25
C ALA A 8 11.44 -4.29 18.37
N GLU A 9 12.77 -4.15 18.23
CA GLU A 9 13.64 -3.40 19.14
C GLU A 9 13.26 -1.90 19.19
N GLU A 10 13.17 -1.23 18.03
CA GLU A 10 12.75 0.17 17.90
C GLU A 10 11.40 0.46 18.57
N ARG A 11 10.48 -0.51 18.56
CA ARG A 11 9.14 -0.38 19.17
C ARG A 11 9.06 -0.95 20.58
N SER A 12 10.16 -1.48 21.12
CA SER A 12 10.21 -2.12 22.43
C SER A 12 9.13 -3.20 22.61
N VAL A 13 8.91 -4.02 21.58
CA VAL A 13 7.97 -5.15 21.60
C VAL A 13 8.69 -6.46 21.25
N PRO A 14 8.19 -7.62 21.70
CA PRO A 14 8.73 -8.91 21.25
C PRO A 14 8.55 -9.10 19.73
N VAL A 15 9.54 -9.71 19.06
CA VAL A 15 9.46 -10.05 17.62
C VAL A 15 8.20 -10.84 17.29
N ALA A 16 7.81 -11.79 18.15
CA ALA A 16 6.59 -12.56 17.99
C ALA A 16 5.34 -11.66 17.93
N ARG A 17 5.28 -10.64 18.79
CA ARG A 17 4.16 -9.71 18.84
C ARG A 17 4.09 -8.82 17.61
N LEU A 18 5.24 -8.36 17.11
CA LEU A 18 5.31 -7.63 15.85
C LEU A 18 4.85 -8.51 14.66
N ARG A 19 5.26 -9.78 14.64
CA ARG A 19 4.84 -10.74 13.61
C ARG A 19 3.33 -10.98 13.62
N GLU A 20 2.72 -11.13 14.80
CA GLU A 20 1.26 -11.23 14.92
C GLU A 20 0.53 -10.00 14.37
N ALA A 21 1.00 -8.80 14.73
CA ALA A 21 0.39 -7.55 14.25
C ALA A 21 0.53 -7.41 12.71
N VAL A 22 1.70 -7.74 12.16
CA VAL A 22 1.91 -7.72 10.71
C VAL A 22 1.06 -8.77 10.01
N ALA A 23 0.94 -9.98 10.57
CA ALA A 23 0.07 -11.02 10.02
C ALA A 23 -1.39 -10.58 9.97
N TRP A 24 -1.89 -9.94 11.04
CA TRP A 24 -3.24 -9.37 11.06
C TRP A 24 -3.43 -8.31 9.97
N LEU A 25 -2.45 -7.42 9.78
CA LEU A 25 -2.50 -6.39 8.74
C LEU A 25 -2.44 -6.96 7.31
N VAL A 26 -1.73 -8.08 7.11
CA VAL A 26 -1.70 -8.81 5.84
C VAL A 26 -3.03 -9.52 5.59
N GLU A 27 -3.59 -10.19 6.61
CA GLU A 27 -4.91 -10.84 6.53
C GLU A 27 -6.02 -9.86 6.14
N HIS A 28 -5.93 -8.61 6.63
CA HIS A 28 -6.89 -7.55 6.33
C HIS A 28 -6.48 -6.68 5.13
N GLU A 29 -5.50 -7.14 4.34
CA GLU A 29 -5.06 -6.54 3.08
C GLU A 29 -4.55 -5.08 3.18
N PHE A 30 -4.16 -4.65 4.38
CA PHE A 30 -3.49 -3.38 4.63
C PHE A 30 -2.01 -3.41 4.24
N LEU A 31 -1.39 -4.60 4.34
CA LEU A 31 0.01 -4.85 4.01
C LEU A 31 0.12 -6.05 3.07
N ALA A 32 1.17 -6.10 2.27
CA ALA A 32 1.60 -7.32 1.59
C ALA A 32 3.06 -7.60 1.94
N LEU A 33 3.35 -8.86 2.23
CA LEU A 33 4.71 -9.35 2.45
C LEU A 33 5.15 -10.18 1.27
N GLU A 34 6.36 -9.92 0.79
CA GLU A 34 7.01 -10.70 -0.27
C GLU A 34 8.37 -11.21 0.24
N GLY A 35 8.45 -12.54 0.37
CA GLY A 35 9.59 -13.22 0.96
C GLY A 35 9.67 -13.05 2.49
N ASP A 36 10.20 -14.06 3.17
CA ASP A 36 10.71 -13.96 4.55
C ASP A 36 11.90 -14.91 4.65
N VAL A 37 13.11 -14.36 4.65
CA VAL A 37 14.35 -15.12 4.78
C VAL A 37 15.17 -14.51 5.90
N GLY A 38 15.41 -15.28 6.96
CA GLY A 38 16.16 -14.80 8.12
C GLY A 38 15.48 -13.68 8.90
N GLY A 39 14.15 -13.52 8.79
CA GLY A 39 13.43 -12.43 9.46
C GLY A 39 13.47 -11.09 8.72
N ILE A 40 13.79 -11.14 7.43
CA ILE A 40 13.79 -10.00 6.53
C ILE A 40 12.80 -10.27 5.40
N ALA A 41 11.91 -9.30 5.17
CA ALA A 41 10.87 -9.36 4.15
C ALA A 41 10.83 -8.08 3.32
N ARG A 42 10.32 -8.15 2.09
CA ARG A 42 9.80 -6.95 1.43
C ARG A 42 8.40 -6.71 1.98
N LEU A 43 8.20 -5.52 2.53
CA LEU A 43 6.90 -5.06 3.01
C LEU A 43 6.38 -3.99 2.06
N TRP A 44 5.15 -4.18 1.61
CA TRP A 44 4.40 -3.22 0.82
C TRP A 44 3.19 -2.74 1.62
N VAL A 45 2.86 -1.45 1.52
CA VAL A 45 1.69 -0.84 2.18
C VAL A 45 0.61 -0.60 1.14
N ASN A 46 -0.64 -0.93 1.47
CA ASN A 46 -1.77 -0.67 0.59
C ASN A 46 -1.86 0.85 0.32
N PRO A 47 -1.78 1.30 -0.95
CA PRO A 47 -1.76 2.73 -1.26
C PRO A 47 -3.02 3.47 -0.81
N SER A 48 -4.14 2.74 -0.72
CA SER A 48 -5.41 3.28 -0.27
C SER A 48 -5.40 3.75 1.20
N VAL A 49 -4.44 3.27 2.02
CA VAL A 49 -4.24 3.76 3.39
C VAL A 49 -3.03 4.68 3.54
N ALA A 50 -2.12 4.70 2.56
CA ALA A 50 -0.90 5.50 2.59
C ALA A 50 -1.05 6.86 1.88
N LEU A 51 -1.99 6.97 0.95
CA LEU A 51 -2.18 8.16 0.13
C LEU A 51 -3.21 9.11 0.73
N ALA A 52 -3.00 10.41 0.47
CA ALA A 52 -3.96 11.43 0.86
C ALA A 52 -5.32 11.20 0.18
N PRO A 53 -6.45 11.61 0.79
CA PRO A 53 -7.80 11.32 0.29
C PRO A 53 -8.10 11.78 -1.14
N TRP A 54 -7.34 12.73 -1.67
CA TRP A 54 -7.49 13.29 -3.02
C TRP A 54 -6.55 12.66 -4.06
N THR A 55 -5.65 11.78 -3.64
CA THR A 55 -4.75 11.06 -4.56
C THR A 55 -5.44 9.79 -5.00
N ASP A 56 -5.52 9.57 -6.30
CA ASP A 56 -6.02 8.32 -6.85
C ASP A 56 -5.07 7.17 -6.50
N PRO A 57 -5.43 6.26 -5.59
CA PRO A 57 -4.52 5.21 -5.17
C PRO A 57 -4.41 4.12 -6.23
N ARG A 58 -5.21 4.19 -7.31
CA ARG A 58 -5.27 3.13 -8.30
C ARG A 58 -3.92 2.95 -9.00
N THR A 59 -3.25 4.03 -9.37
CA THR A 59 -1.96 3.96 -10.07
C THR A 59 -0.92 3.17 -9.27
N VAL A 60 -0.85 3.39 -7.95
CA VAL A 60 0.11 2.70 -7.08
C VAL A 60 -0.38 1.29 -6.70
N ALA A 61 -1.69 1.10 -6.50
CA ALA A 61 -2.25 -0.20 -6.17
C ALA A 61 -2.08 -1.20 -7.34
N SER A 62 -2.15 -0.71 -8.58
CA SER A 62 -1.89 -1.48 -9.82
C SER A 62 -0.50 -2.12 -9.82
N ARG A 63 0.51 -1.33 -9.49
CA ARG A 63 1.92 -1.68 -9.57
C ARG A 63 2.27 -2.80 -8.59
N HIS A 64 1.57 -2.85 -7.46
CA HIS A 64 1.88 -3.74 -6.34
C HIS A 64 0.79 -4.78 -6.06
N ARG A 65 -0.20 -4.90 -6.97
CA ARG A 65 -1.31 -5.86 -6.91
C ARG A 65 -2.10 -5.84 -5.60
N PHE A 66 -2.32 -4.65 -5.06
CA PHE A 66 -3.15 -4.48 -3.87
C PHE A 66 -4.64 -4.44 -4.21
N PRO A 67 -5.50 -4.94 -3.31
CA PRO A 67 -6.92 -4.64 -3.35
C PRO A 67 -7.18 -3.15 -3.16
N TYR A 68 -8.23 -2.67 -3.82
CA TYR A 68 -8.58 -1.27 -3.87
C TYR A 68 -9.59 -0.95 -2.76
N ILE A 69 -9.26 0.04 -1.94
CA ILE A 69 -10.14 0.45 -0.84
C ILE A 69 -10.83 1.76 -1.23
N THR A 70 -12.16 1.74 -1.28
CA THR A 70 -12.99 2.93 -1.51
C THR A 70 -13.74 3.34 -0.27
N THR A 71 -13.86 4.65 -0.07
CA THR A 71 -14.78 5.19 0.94
C THR A 71 -16.21 5.28 0.38
N ALA A 72 -17.19 4.93 1.21
CA ALA A 72 -18.59 4.98 0.83
C ALA A 72 -19.09 6.42 0.68
N LYS A 73 -20.16 6.59 -0.11
CA LYS A 73 -20.86 7.88 -0.22
C LYS A 73 -21.52 8.20 1.12
N GLY A 74 -20.88 9.08 1.90
CA GLY A 74 -21.21 9.36 3.31
C GLY A 74 -20.00 9.31 4.25
N GLY A 75 -18.85 8.84 3.75
CA GLY A 75 -17.60 8.75 4.51
C GLY A 75 -17.75 7.84 5.73
N MET A 76 -17.15 8.26 6.85
CA MET A 76 -17.14 7.50 8.11
C MET A 76 -18.52 7.34 8.76
N ALA A 77 -19.54 8.06 8.28
CA ALA A 77 -20.89 7.97 8.80
C ALA A 77 -21.76 6.92 8.09
N ALA A 78 -21.26 6.28 7.02
CA ALA A 78 -21.99 5.20 6.37
C ALA A 78 -21.97 3.91 7.22
N GLU A 79 -22.96 3.05 7.04
CA GLU A 79 -23.03 1.74 7.72
C GLU A 79 -21.83 0.85 7.40
N GLN A 80 -21.35 0.93 6.15
CA GLN A 80 -20.05 0.40 5.74
C GLN A 80 -19.22 1.55 5.15
N PRO A 81 -18.40 2.23 5.97
CA PRO A 81 -17.61 3.37 5.54
C PRO A 81 -16.61 3.07 4.44
N VAL A 82 -16.20 1.81 4.37
CA VAL A 82 -15.11 1.33 3.54
C VAL A 82 -15.56 0.08 2.81
N THR A 83 -15.30 0.04 1.51
CA THR A 83 -15.47 -1.15 0.68
C THR A 83 -14.11 -1.58 0.15
N ILE A 84 -13.76 -2.83 0.40
CA ILE A 84 -12.54 -3.44 -0.13
C ILE A 84 -12.93 -4.19 -1.40
N GLN A 85 -12.40 -3.73 -2.54
CA GLN A 85 -12.54 -4.41 -3.81
C GLN A 85 -11.30 -5.29 -4.03
N PRO A 86 -11.48 -6.62 -4.16
CA PRO A 86 -10.36 -7.52 -4.38
C PRO A 86 -9.62 -7.16 -5.68
N TYR A 87 -8.33 -7.49 -5.72
CA TYR A 87 -7.53 -7.26 -6.92
C TYR A 87 -8.07 -8.09 -8.10
N ASP A 88 -8.61 -7.42 -9.12
CA ASP A 88 -9.03 -8.04 -10.39
C ASP A 88 -7.99 -7.78 -11.48
N ALA A 89 -7.18 -8.80 -11.79
CA ALA A 89 -6.13 -8.71 -12.79
C ALA A 89 -6.63 -8.26 -14.18
N ALA A 90 -7.85 -8.64 -14.58
CA ALA A 90 -8.39 -8.30 -15.89
C ALA A 90 -8.84 -6.84 -15.97
N ALA A 91 -9.51 -6.33 -14.93
CA ALA A 91 -9.88 -4.92 -14.83
C ALA A 91 -8.65 -4.01 -14.64
N TRP A 92 -7.60 -4.52 -13.97
CA TRP A 92 -6.37 -3.78 -13.72
C TRP A 92 -5.51 -3.58 -14.95
N ASP A 93 -5.58 -4.49 -15.92
CA ASP A 93 -4.78 -4.41 -17.14
C ASP A 93 -5.13 -3.16 -17.98
N GLU A 94 -6.39 -2.75 -17.96
CA GLU A 94 -6.87 -1.51 -18.59
C GLU A 94 -6.38 -0.26 -17.82
N VAL A 95 -6.44 -0.29 -16.49
CA VAL A 95 -5.98 0.83 -15.64
C VAL A 95 -4.46 0.98 -15.71
N TYR A 96 -3.71 -0.13 -15.69
CA TYR A 96 -2.26 -0.16 -15.85
C TYR A 96 -1.86 0.41 -17.22
N ARG A 97 -2.49 -0.05 -18.31
CA ARG A 97 -2.23 0.49 -19.65
C ARG A 97 -2.56 1.99 -19.76
N ARG A 98 -3.65 2.45 -19.14
CA ARG A 98 -4.03 3.88 -19.15
C ARG A 98 -3.04 4.77 -18.38
N HIS A 99 -2.32 4.23 -17.40
CA HIS A 99 -1.40 4.99 -16.56
C HIS A 99 0.06 4.55 -16.71
N LEU A 100 0.38 3.79 -17.77
CA LEU A 100 1.70 3.20 -17.98
C LEU A 100 2.82 4.25 -17.89
N ASP A 101 2.65 5.38 -18.57
CA ASP A 101 3.61 6.48 -18.60
C ASP A 101 3.84 7.14 -17.23
N LEU A 102 2.87 7.05 -16.32
CA LEU A 102 2.96 7.53 -14.93
C LEU A 102 3.54 6.46 -14.00
N ILE A 103 3.39 5.18 -14.35
CA ILE A 103 3.86 4.05 -13.56
C ILE A 103 5.35 3.78 -13.86
N GLU A 104 5.74 3.79 -15.14
CA GLU A 104 7.12 3.54 -15.57
C GLU A 104 8.02 4.76 -15.30
N ASP A 105 7.47 5.97 -15.37
CA ASP A 105 8.18 7.22 -15.10
C ASP A 105 7.38 8.10 -14.11
N PRO A 106 7.41 7.75 -12.81
CA PRO A 106 6.67 8.47 -11.78
C PRO A 106 7.26 9.86 -11.54
N CYS A 107 6.40 10.84 -11.26
CA CYS A 107 6.87 12.16 -10.81
C CYS A 107 7.70 12.01 -9.52
N CYS A 108 9.00 12.22 -9.65
CA CYS A 108 9.91 12.29 -8.51
C CYS A 108 9.67 13.60 -7.76
N PHE A 109 9.49 13.53 -6.44
CA PHE A 109 9.41 14.72 -5.59
C PHE A 109 10.66 14.79 -4.71
N SER A 110 11.20 15.99 -4.52
CA SER A 110 12.28 16.23 -3.58
C SER A 110 11.81 16.00 -2.14
N SER A 111 12.74 15.90 -1.20
CA SER A 111 12.44 15.82 0.23
C SER A 111 11.67 17.04 0.76
N ALA A 112 11.64 18.14 0.01
CA ALA A 112 10.86 19.35 0.30
C ALA A 112 9.49 19.38 -0.41
N GLY A 113 9.12 18.33 -1.15
CA GLY A 113 7.81 18.18 -1.80
C GLY A 113 7.69 18.81 -3.19
N TYR A 114 8.80 19.22 -3.82
CA TYR A 114 8.79 19.82 -5.17
C TYR A 114 9.02 18.77 -6.27
N PRO A 115 8.37 18.86 -7.44
CA PRO A 115 8.67 18.00 -8.58
C PRO A 115 10.15 18.15 -8.98
N VAL A 116 10.85 17.03 -9.15
CA VAL A 116 12.26 16.96 -9.58
C VAL A 116 12.38 17.08 -11.10
N HIS A 117 11.29 16.79 -11.83
CA HIS A 117 11.19 16.95 -13.27
C HIS A 117 9.93 17.77 -13.60
N GLU A 118 10.07 18.77 -14.48
CA GLU A 118 8.93 19.40 -15.15
C GLU A 118 8.47 18.44 -16.26
N ARG A 119 7.24 17.92 -16.16
CA ARG A 119 6.54 17.34 -17.31
C ARG A 119 5.59 18.39 -17.86
#